data_AF-A0A844WUC4-F1
#
_entry.id   AF-A0A844WUC4-F1
#
_cell.length_a   1.000
_cell.length_b   1.000
_cell.length_c   1.000
_cell.angle_alpha   90.00
_cell.angle_beta   90.00
_cell.angle_gamma   90.00
#
_symmetry.space_group_name_H-M   'P 1'
#
loop_
_entity.id
_entity.type
_entity.pdbx_description
1 polymer ?
#
loop_
_entity_poly.entity_id
_entity_poly.type
_entity_poly.pdbx_seq_one_letter_code
_entity_poly.pdbx_strand_id
1 'polypeptide(L)'
;MALPGFETIEEKATISELTKKLSKNRSARLDIEDCTEAMLTVLRILAKSGYNHYLWKSLPDKGKNKVKEFLQLLEINNKNPFTKEQFKAALRTSWTAELIGHLLVKYESEWYADEALSKWNEIDDLFEEEKQQQKTLIEAGLDEWRITELYQRDIAMKKVDEAHEHVKKNWQLEKAQRIKPSLWWQQVAQAQATQTASTDTPALSKLSADGKAWFIHPVAMMDYFSGADIVTYHIYHDGKIEKHIPQEILKGYEQKYKYVYHDKDNNEHEICIADWHTINKKGFNRYPRKTFKYPDHGRVSETKTNVSDGYIVAKAKYENGDIHEWIKKENGVSIYERLTMANGDIAEYGIHDQDGIVWRLYTKQQEEAQLVRMPDSINYESNDVVIKYELKETYRKYTNSDILAGFIGALAEIKENIIVTGSSYEQGSCFPSALHINGQSIDTKYIKKDRNLSDWEKDKEFVNALAKFHFGTFRIGATIYKLFEGISGIINGGTLHDSHLHTENFDFNAIKVIGQFENLN
;
A
#
# COMPACT_ATOMS: atom_id res chain seq x y z
N MET A 1 -6.71 21.84 -30.27
CA MET A 1 -5.39 22.51 -30.41
C MET A 1 -4.36 21.58 -29.82
N ALA A 2 -3.39 21.16 -30.64
CA ALA A 2 -2.31 20.29 -30.22
C ALA A 2 -1.38 21.03 -29.24
N LEU A 3 -0.90 20.31 -28.23
CA LEU A 3 0.22 20.75 -27.40
C LEU A 3 1.47 20.90 -28.29
N PRO A 4 2.30 21.94 -28.12
CA PRO A 4 3.51 22.08 -28.90
C PRO A 4 4.49 20.96 -28.51
N GLY A 5 4.93 20.20 -29.51
CA GLY A 5 5.98 19.21 -29.36
C GLY A 5 7.27 19.88 -28.91
N PHE A 6 7.91 19.32 -27.89
CA PHE A 6 9.25 19.73 -27.48
C PHE A 6 10.27 19.04 -28.38
N GLU A 7 11.00 19.83 -29.17
CA GLU A 7 12.18 19.36 -29.90
C GLU A 7 13.25 18.91 -28.90
N THR A 8 13.72 17.68 -29.08
CA THR A 8 14.80 17.08 -28.31
C THR A 8 16.11 17.79 -28.62
N ILE A 9 16.66 18.51 -27.65
CA ILE A 9 18.03 19.05 -27.72
C ILE A 9 18.95 18.08 -26.97
N GLU A 10 19.83 17.42 -27.72
CA GLU A 10 20.97 16.67 -27.20
C GLU A 10 21.99 17.64 -26.57
N GLU A 11 21.97 17.88 -25.27
CA GLU A 11 23.06 18.61 -24.60
C GLU A 11 23.44 17.97 -23.26
N LYS A 12 24.29 16.93 -23.35
CA LYS A 12 24.99 16.21 -22.26
C LYS A 12 25.96 17.08 -21.43
N ALA A 13 25.87 18.41 -21.47
CA ALA A 13 26.99 19.27 -21.11
C ALA A 13 26.74 20.28 -19.98
N THR A 14 25.55 20.41 -19.39
CA THR A 14 25.26 21.62 -18.58
C THR A 14 26.02 21.77 -17.25
N ILE A 15 26.16 20.75 -16.41
CA ILE A 15 26.84 20.89 -15.10
C ILE A 15 28.35 20.72 -15.23
N SER A 16 28.80 19.74 -16.02
CA SER A 16 30.22 19.48 -16.26
C SER A 16 30.87 20.68 -16.97
N GLU A 17 30.20 21.28 -17.96
CA GLU A 17 30.74 22.43 -18.70
C GLU A 17 30.68 23.73 -17.90
N LEU A 18 29.66 23.95 -17.05
CA LEU A 18 29.62 25.04 -16.06
C LEU A 18 30.79 24.92 -15.08
N THR A 19 31.03 23.73 -14.53
CA THR A 19 32.12 23.45 -13.59
C THR A 19 33.49 23.58 -14.27
N LYS A 20 33.59 23.20 -15.55
CA LYS A 20 34.79 23.31 -16.37
C LYS A 20 35.08 24.76 -16.79
N LYS A 21 34.06 25.58 -17.09
CA LYS A 21 34.20 27.02 -17.33
C LYS A 21 34.63 27.77 -16.05
N LEU A 22 34.03 27.43 -14.90
CA LEU A 22 34.40 27.97 -13.59
C LEU A 22 35.83 27.60 -13.16
N SER A 23 36.31 26.41 -13.53
CA SER A 23 37.67 25.95 -13.21
C SER A 23 38.72 26.41 -14.23
N LYS A 24 38.39 26.57 -15.51
CA LYS A 24 39.33 27.02 -16.56
C LYS A 24 39.64 28.51 -16.52
N ASN A 25 38.70 29.39 -16.17
CA ASN A 25 38.93 30.83 -16.35
C ASN A 25 39.71 31.54 -15.23
N ARG A 26 39.99 30.93 -14.07
CA ARG A 26 40.63 31.57 -12.89
C ARG A 26 40.07 32.96 -12.51
N SER A 27 38.99 33.44 -13.11
CA SER A 27 38.29 34.66 -12.74
C SER A 27 37.34 34.32 -11.61
N ALA A 28 37.38 35.10 -10.53
CA ALA A 28 36.43 34.99 -9.42
C ALA A 28 35.00 35.44 -9.82
N ARG A 29 34.70 35.54 -11.12
CA ARG A 29 33.50 36.18 -11.70
C ARG A 29 33.01 35.35 -12.90
N LEU A 30 31.71 35.08 -12.93
CA LEU A 30 30.99 34.36 -13.98
C LEU A 30 30.27 35.40 -14.85
N ASP A 31 30.49 35.40 -16.17
CA ASP A 31 29.79 36.28 -17.11
C ASP A 31 28.40 35.69 -17.45
N ILE A 32 27.37 36.52 -17.39
CA ILE A 32 25.99 36.12 -17.70
C ILE A 32 25.82 35.76 -19.18
N GLU A 33 26.63 36.35 -20.07
CA GLU A 33 26.60 36.00 -21.51
C GLU A 33 27.08 34.57 -21.79
N ASP A 34 27.85 34.01 -20.86
CA ASP A 34 28.40 32.65 -20.94
C ASP A 34 27.49 31.55 -20.38
N CYS A 35 26.32 31.92 -19.84
CA CYS A 35 25.38 31.02 -19.17
C CYS A 35 24.34 30.40 -20.11
N THR A 36 24.14 29.09 -20.02
CA THR A 36 23.05 28.36 -20.70
C THR A 36 21.69 28.59 -20.01
N GLU A 37 20.58 28.21 -20.67
CA GLU A 37 19.22 28.37 -20.09
C GLU A 37 19.04 27.62 -18.76
N ALA A 38 19.63 26.43 -18.66
CA ALA A 38 19.62 25.65 -17.43
C ALA A 38 20.40 26.37 -16.31
N MET A 39 21.57 26.92 -16.63
CA MET A 39 22.39 27.70 -15.69
C MET A 39 21.65 28.96 -15.20
N LEU A 40 21.00 29.69 -16.11
CA LEU A 40 20.18 30.85 -15.77
C LEU A 40 18.95 30.50 -14.92
N THR A 41 18.39 29.31 -15.11
CA THR A 41 17.25 28.82 -14.32
C THR A 41 17.69 28.44 -12.90
N VAL A 42 18.84 27.77 -12.76
CA VAL A 42 19.45 27.48 -11.45
C VAL A 42 19.80 28.78 -10.71
N LEU A 43 20.36 29.77 -11.40
CA LEU A 43 20.63 31.08 -10.82
C LEU A 43 19.35 31.81 -10.37
N ARG A 44 18.22 31.67 -11.08
CA ARG A 44 16.90 32.19 -10.63
C ARG A 44 16.41 31.53 -9.35
N ILE A 45 16.59 30.23 -9.23
CA ILE A 45 16.18 29.46 -8.05
C ILE A 45 17.02 29.88 -6.84
N LEU A 46 18.34 30.02 -7.02
CA LEU A 46 19.27 30.49 -6.00
C LEU A 46 19.04 31.97 -5.60
N ALA A 47 18.64 32.81 -6.54
CA ALA A 47 18.26 34.19 -6.25
C ALA A 47 16.98 34.28 -5.39
N LYS A 48 16.08 33.30 -5.48
CA LYS A 48 14.86 33.21 -4.68
C LYS A 48 15.08 32.63 -3.27
N SER A 49 16.22 31.96 -3.01
CA SER A 49 16.49 31.28 -1.73
C SER A 49 17.15 32.14 -0.64
N GLY A 50 17.39 33.43 -0.91
CA GLY A 50 17.40 34.48 0.13
C GLY A 50 18.74 34.91 0.73
N TYR A 51 19.40 35.91 0.11
CA TYR A 51 20.41 36.74 0.78
C TYR A 51 20.35 38.25 0.46
N ASN A 52 19.33 38.74 -0.26
CA ASN A 52 19.11 40.19 -0.42
C ASN A 52 17.63 40.54 -0.62
N HIS A 53 16.93 40.70 0.49
CA HIS A 53 15.50 41.01 0.58
C HIS A 53 15.16 42.47 0.20
N TYR A 54 15.91 43.15 -0.67
CA TYR A 54 15.54 44.50 -1.14
C TYR A 54 15.47 44.67 -2.67
N LEU A 55 15.91 43.70 -3.48
CA LEU A 55 15.94 43.77 -4.95
C LEU A 55 14.81 43.02 -5.70
N TRP A 56 13.86 42.43 -4.99
CA TRP A 56 13.13 41.21 -5.43
C TRP A 56 11.64 41.44 -5.75
N LYS A 57 11.13 42.67 -5.66
CA LYS A 57 9.73 42.99 -6.03
C LYS A 57 9.49 43.13 -7.54
N SER A 58 10.51 43.00 -8.39
CA SER A 58 10.43 43.36 -9.83
C SER A 58 11.06 42.36 -10.80
N LEU A 59 11.23 41.08 -10.41
CA LEU A 59 11.69 40.03 -11.31
C LEU A 59 10.60 39.65 -12.34
N PRO A 60 10.86 39.72 -13.67
CA PRO A 60 9.88 39.32 -14.67
C PRO A 60 9.74 37.79 -14.72
N ASP A 61 8.51 37.28 -14.60
CA ASP A 61 8.28 35.83 -14.46
C ASP A 61 8.54 35.01 -15.74
N LYS A 62 8.75 35.61 -16.93
CA LYS A 62 8.94 34.86 -18.19
C LYS A 62 9.86 35.53 -19.22
N GLY A 63 10.80 34.74 -19.75
CA GLY A 63 11.57 34.99 -20.98
C GLY A 63 13.09 35.16 -20.78
N LYS A 64 13.89 34.43 -21.57
CA LYS A 64 15.38 34.46 -21.60
C LYS A 64 15.95 35.87 -21.61
N ASN A 65 15.42 36.74 -22.47
CA ASN A 65 15.92 38.11 -22.66
C ASN A 65 15.65 39.02 -21.46
N LYS A 66 14.51 38.86 -20.77
CA LYS A 66 14.15 39.70 -19.62
C LYS A 66 14.98 39.39 -18.36
N VAL A 67 15.42 38.13 -18.24
CA VAL A 67 16.31 37.72 -17.14
C VAL A 67 17.74 38.18 -17.40
N LYS A 68 18.18 38.15 -18.67
CA LYS A 68 19.48 38.72 -19.07
C LYS A 68 19.53 40.24 -18.81
N GLU A 69 18.51 41.00 -19.20
CA GLU A 69 18.41 42.45 -18.94
C GLU A 69 18.37 42.77 -17.43
N PHE A 70 17.60 42.01 -16.64
CA PHE A 70 17.51 42.23 -15.20
C PHE A 70 18.83 41.93 -14.47
N LEU A 71 19.56 40.89 -14.89
CA LEU A 71 20.85 40.55 -14.32
C LEU A 71 21.95 41.54 -14.75
N GLN A 72 21.92 42.06 -15.99
CA GLN A 72 22.79 43.16 -16.44
C GLN A 72 22.53 44.46 -15.67
N LEU A 73 21.27 44.77 -15.32
CA LEU A 73 20.92 45.91 -14.46
C LEU A 73 21.49 45.80 -13.04
N LEU A 74 21.74 44.59 -12.53
CA LEU A 74 22.38 44.36 -11.24
C LEU A 74 23.91 44.51 -11.31
N GLU A 75 24.53 44.23 -12.45
CA GLU A 75 25.96 44.49 -12.69
C GLU A 75 26.29 45.98 -12.75
N ILE A 76 25.42 46.82 -13.32
CA ILE A 76 25.62 48.28 -13.41
C ILE A 76 25.65 48.95 -12.02
N ASN A 77 24.97 48.38 -11.01
CA ASN A 77 24.97 48.87 -9.63
C ASN A 77 26.13 48.33 -8.76
N ASN A 78 27.12 47.67 -9.39
CA ASN A 78 28.36 47.17 -8.79
C ASN A 78 28.18 46.32 -7.51
N LYS A 79 27.09 45.54 -7.46
CA LYS A 79 26.87 44.50 -6.44
C LYS A 79 26.68 43.15 -7.14
N ASN A 80 27.79 42.42 -7.26
CA ASN A 80 27.85 41.08 -7.82
C ASN A 80 26.77 40.15 -7.21
N PRO A 81 26.08 39.33 -8.02
CA PRO A 81 25.00 38.51 -7.50
C PRO A 81 25.47 37.34 -6.61
N PHE A 82 26.62 36.68 -6.86
CA PHE A 82 27.09 35.58 -5.98
C PHE A 82 28.62 35.36 -6.03
N THR A 83 29.26 35.07 -4.88
CA THR A 83 30.63 34.52 -4.79
C THR A 83 30.62 32.99 -4.72
N LYS A 84 31.77 32.35 -5.02
CA LYS A 84 31.94 30.87 -4.98
C LYS A 84 31.56 30.27 -3.62
N GLU A 85 31.85 30.98 -2.54
CA GLU A 85 31.59 30.56 -1.16
C GLU A 85 30.11 30.70 -0.81
N GLN A 86 29.42 31.73 -1.31
CA GLN A 86 27.97 31.88 -1.19
C GLN A 86 27.21 30.80 -1.97
N PHE A 87 27.71 30.44 -3.15
CA PHE A 87 27.19 29.34 -3.95
C PHE A 87 27.33 27.99 -3.22
N LYS A 88 28.51 27.70 -2.66
CA LYS A 88 28.73 26.48 -1.85
C LYS A 88 27.89 26.44 -0.58
N ALA A 89 27.64 27.59 0.06
CA ALA A 89 26.78 27.65 1.25
C ALA A 89 25.30 27.41 0.90
N ALA A 90 24.82 27.94 -0.22
CA ALA A 90 23.44 27.74 -0.69
C ALA A 90 23.15 26.29 -1.08
N LEU A 91 24.14 25.54 -1.56
CA LEU A 91 24.03 24.12 -1.90
C LEU A 91 23.95 23.19 -0.68
N ARG A 92 24.18 23.69 0.54
CA ARG A 92 24.26 22.88 1.77
C ARG A 92 22.98 22.82 2.60
N THR A 93 21.89 23.45 2.15
CA THR A 93 20.60 23.42 2.85
C THR A 93 19.66 22.35 2.28
N SER A 94 18.91 21.67 3.15
CA SER A 94 18.12 20.45 2.89
C SER A 94 17.14 20.53 1.70
N TRP A 95 16.61 21.71 1.39
CA TRP A 95 15.72 21.94 0.24
C TRP A 95 16.44 21.95 -1.13
N THR A 96 17.74 22.24 -1.15
CA THR A 96 18.54 22.28 -2.38
C THR A 96 18.98 20.90 -2.83
N ALA A 97 19.15 19.95 -1.90
CA ALA A 97 19.34 18.53 -2.21
C ALA A 97 18.11 17.91 -2.89
N GLU A 98 16.90 18.32 -2.48
CA GLU A 98 15.64 17.90 -3.11
C GLU A 98 15.52 18.45 -4.54
N LEU A 99 15.83 19.73 -4.77
CA LEU A 99 15.80 20.34 -6.10
C LEU A 99 16.92 19.86 -7.05
N ILE A 100 18.11 19.52 -6.52
CA ILE A 100 19.19 18.88 -7.28
C ILE A 100 18.84 17.42 -7.57
N GLY A 101 18.19 16.73 -6.64
CA GLY A 101 17.56 15.43 -6.87
C GLY A 101 16.57 15.48 -8.04
N HIS A 102 15.69 16.48 -8.10
CA HIS A 102 14.75 16.66 -9.21
C HIS A 102 15.43 16.99 -10.56
N LEU A 103 16.63 17.59 -10.52
CA LEU A 103 17.45 17.86 -11.71
C LEU A 103 18.22 16.60 -12.18
N LEU A 104 18.68 15.76 -11.24
CA LEU A 104 19.32 14.47 -11.49
C LEU A 104 18.32 13.44 -12.04
N VAL A 105 17.13 13.36 -11.43
CA VAL A 105 15.98 12.52 -11.85
C VAL A 105 15.52 12.81 -13.29
N LYS A 106 15.80 14.03 -13.79
CA LYS A 106 15.36 14.45 -15.14
C LYS A 106 16.34 14.10 -16.26
N TYR A 107 17.62 13.80 -15.98
CA TYR A 107 18.65 13.76 -17.04
C TYR A 107 19.56 12.52 -17.10
N GLU A 108 19.63 11.63 -16.11
CA GLU A 108 20.30 10.32 -16.27
C GLU A 108 19.61 9.23 -15.43
N SER A 109 19.35 8.04 -16.00
CA SER A 109 18.73 6.95 -15.24
C SER A 109 19.54 6.60 -14.01
N GLU A 110 18.86 6.52 -12.88
CA GLU A 110 19.43 6.27 -11.56
C GLU A 110 20.10 4.90 -11.44
N TRP A 111 19.79 3.98 -12.34
CA TRP A 111 20.29 2.60 -12.36
C TRP A 111 21.47 2.33 -13.30
N TYR A 112 22.03 3.36 -13.96
CA TYR A 112 23.27 3.14 -14.69
C TYR A 112 24.42 2.90 -13.71
N ALA A 113 24.93 1.68 -13.74
CA ALA A 113 26.18 1.28 -13.11
C ALA A 113 27.15 0.87 -14.24
N ASP A 114 28.41 1.27 -14.15
CA ASP A 114 29.46 0.64 -14.94
C ASP A 114 29.98 -0.60 -14.20
N GLU A 115 30.74 -1.45 -14.90
CA GLU A 115 31.28 -2.69 -14.32
C GLU A 115 32.15 -2.44 -13.08
N ALA A 116 32.77 -1.26 -13.00
CA ALA A 116 33.60 -0.82 -11.88
C ALA A 116 32.78 -0.19 -10.72
N LEU A 117 31.47 0.03 -10.89
CA LEU A 117 30.59 0.76 -9.96
C LEU A 117 31.13 2.16 -9.59
N SER A 118 31.84 2.83 -10.51
CA SER A 118 32.58 4.07 -10.25
C SER A 118 31.70 5.17 -9.64
N LYS A 119 30.51 5.38 -10.20
CA LYS A 119 29.48 6.31 -9.67
C LYS A 119 29.07 6.00 -8.23
N TRP A 120 28.95 4.73 -7.88
CA TRP A 120 28.51 4.28 -6.56
C TRP A 120 29.65 4.28 -5.55
N ASN A 121 30.90 4.15 -6.01
CA ASN A 121 32.08 4.25 -5.16
C ASN A 121 32.32 5.68 -4.67
N GLU A 122 31.79 6.71 -5.34
CA GLU A 122 31.86 8.10 -4.84
C GLU A 122 31.08 8.29 -3.52
N ILE A 123 30.12 7.41 -3.21
CA ILE A 123 29.36 7.43 -1.95
C ILE A 123 30.19 6.86 -0.79
N ASP A 124 31.20 6.03 -1.06
CA ASP A 124 32.02 5.39 -0.03
C ASP A 124 32.74 6.45 0.83
N ASP A 125 33.21 7.55 0.22
CA ASP A 125 33.88 8.65 0.92
C ASP A 125 32.91 9.48 1.78
N LEU A 126 31.64 9.59 1.37
CA LEU A 126 30.61 10.35 2.08
C LEU A 126 30.25 9.71 3.43
N PHE A 127 30.28 8.37 3.52
CA PHE A 127 30.05 7.70 4.80
C PHE A 127 31.14 8.05 5.81
N GLU A 128 32.42 8.12 5.40
CA GLU A 128 33.51 8.50 6.31
C GLU A 128 33.40 9.98 6.74
N GLU A 129 32.95 10.86 5.85
CA GLU A 129 32.65 12.25 6.20
C GLU A 129 31.49 12.35 7.20
N GLU A 130 30.41 11.59 7.00
CA GLU A 130 29.25 11.54 7.91
C GLU A 130 29.64 11.03 9.30
N LYS A 131 30.42 9.94 9.37
CA LYS A 131 30.97 9.40 10.61
C LYS A 131 31.71 10.48 11.41
N GLN A 132 32.56 11.24 10.74
CA GLN A 132 33.34 12.29 11.42
C GLN A 132 32.45 13.45 11.89
N GLN A 133 31.40 13.79 11.15
CA GLN A 133 30.41 14.78 11.56
C GLN A 133 29.62 14.30 12.79
N GLN A 134 29.16 13.05 12.80
CA GLN A 134 28.45 12.47 13.94
C GLN A 134 29.34 12.42 15.19
N LYS A 135 30.62 12.04 15.05
CA LYS A 135 31.59 12.11 16.16
C LYS A 135 31.72 13.52 16.71
N THR A 136 31.83 14.53 15.83
CA THR A 136 31.92 15.94 16.23
C THR A 136 30.67 16.41 16.99
N LEU A 137 29.48 15.99 16.54
CA LEU A 137 28.22 16.32 17.20
C LEU A 137 28.08 15.65 18.57
N ILE A 138 28.51 14.40 18.68
CA ILE A 138 28.50 13.65 19.95
C ILE A 138 29.52 14.25 20.92
N GLU A 139 30.71 14.67 20.46
CA GLU A 139 31.67 15.40 21.31
C GLU A 139 31.05 16.69 21.86
N ALA A 140 30.39 17.48 21.00
CA ALA A 140 29.72 18.71 21.43
C ALA A 140 28.59 18.43 22.45
N GLY A 141 27.78 17.40 22.24
CA GLY A 141 26.72 17.01 23.18
C GLY A 141 27.25 16.50 24.53
N LEU A 142 28.35 15.74 24.52
CA LEU A 142 29.02 15.28 25.74
C LEU A 142 29.60 16.45 26.54
N ASP A 143 30.12 17.48 25.87
CA ASP A 143 30.62 18.71 26.49
C ASP A 143 29.48 19.52 27.13
N GLU A 144 28.35 19.67 26.44
CA GLU A 144 27.15 20.34 26.97
C GLU A 144 26.62 19.65 28.23
N TRP A 145 26.66 18.31 28.26
CA TRP A 145 26.23 17.52 29.41
C TRP A 145 27.30 17.37 30.50
N ARG A 146 28.46 18.03 30.34
CA ARG A 146 29.59 18.02 31.28
C ARG A 146 30.13 16.61 31.58
N ILE A 147 30.02 15.70 30.63
CA ILE A 147 30.55 14.34 30.74
C ILE A 147 32.05 14.38 30.45
N THR A 148 32.86 14.24 31.51
CA THR A 148 34.33 14.40 31.45
C THR A 148 35.09 13.08 31.67
N GLU A 149 34.42 12.02 32.11
CA GLU A 149 35.04 10.70 32.28
C GLU A 149 35.42 10.09 30.93
N LEU A 150 36.73 9.89 30.70
CA LEU A 150 37.28 9.39 29.43
C LEU A 150 36.61 8.09 28.96
N TYR A 151 36.40 7.14 29.88
CA TYR A 151 35.80 5.84 29.54
C TYR A 151 34.38 5.97 28.98
N GLN A 152 33.58 6.93 29.46
CA GLN A 152 32.21 7.13 28.96
C GLN A 152 32.21 7.74 27.55
N ARG A 153 33.17 8.63 27.27
CA ARG A 153 33.34 9.24 25.95
C ARG A 153 33.86 8.22 24.94
N ASP A 154 34.80 7.37 25.35
CA ASP A 154 35.32 6.27 24.51
C ASP A 154 34.21 5.28 24.13
N ILE A 155 33.31 4.94 25.05
CA ILE A 155 32.14 4.09 24.74
C ILE A 155 31.25 4.73 23.67
N ALA A 156 30.96 6.04 23.79
CA ALA A 156 30.12 6.75 22.84
C ALA A 156 30.75 6.77 21.43
N MET A 157 32.06 7.05 21.33
CA MET A 157 32.78 7.02 20.05
C MET A 157 32.82 5.63 19.44
N LYS A 158 33.05 4.61 20.27
CA LYS A 158 33.04 3.21 19.83
C LYS A 158 31.68 2.80 19.26
N LYS A 159 30.57 3.28 19.82
CA LYS A 159 29.22 3.01 19.29
C LYS A 159 28.99 3.62 17.91
N VAL A 160 29.53 4.81 17.65
CA VAL A 160 29.51 5.43 16.31
C VAL A 160 30.34 4.62 15.33
N ASP A 161 31.53 4.15 15.75
CA ASP A 161 32.37 3.28 14.93
C ASP A 161 31.66 1.95 14.59
N GLU A 162 31.01 1.31 15.57
CA GLU A 162 30.24 0.07 15.37
C GLU A 162 29.05 0.26 14.40
N ALA A 163 28.30 1.36 14.54
CA ALA A 163 27.17 1.67 13.66
C ALA A 163 27.62 1.97 12.22
N HIS A 164 28.72 2.72 12.06
CA HIS A 164 29.31 3.02 10.76
C HIS A 164 29.79 1.77 10.02
N GLU A 165 30.49 0.87 10.70
CA GLU A 165 30.93 -0.39 10.09
C GLU A 165 29.75 -1.24 9.62
N HIS A 166 28.63 -1.22 10.35
CA HIS A 166 27.42 -1.91 9.94
C HIS A 166 26.81 -1.31 8.65
N VAL A 167 26.70 0.02 8.57
CA VAL A 167 26.19 0.73 7.38
C VAL A 167 27.09 0.47 6.17
N LYS A 168 28.41 0.58 6.35
CA LYS A 168 29.39 0.34 5.29
C LYS A 168 29.33 -1.10 4.78
N LYS A 169 29.22 -2.09 5.67
CA LYS A 169 29.09 -3.50 5.27
C LYS A 169 27.81 -3.75 4.48
N ASN A 170 26.68 -3.20 4.90
CA ASN A 170 25.42 -3.29 4.17
C ASN A 170 25.51 -2.65 2.79
N TRP A 171 26.15 -1.48 2.69
CA TRP A 171 26.36 -0.80 1.41
C TRP A 171 27.18 -1.64 0.42
N GLN A 172 28.25 -2.30 0.88
CA GLN A 172 29.03 -3.19 0.01
C GLN A 172 28.25 -4.43 -0.42
N LEU A 173 27.41 -4.99 0.46
CA LEU A 173 26.50 -6.09 0.10
C LEU A 173 25.49 -5.66 -0.96
N GLU A 174 24.93 -4.46 -0.84
CA GLU A 174 23.98 -3.90 -1.82
C GLU A 174 24.61 -3.69 -3.20
N LYS A 175 25.84 -3.14 -3.24
CA LYS A 175 26.62 -3.03 -4.46
C LYS A 175 26.81 -4.39 -5.12
N ALA A 176 27.13 -5.43 -4.34
CA ALA A 176 27.43 -6.76 -4.85
C ALA A 176 26.20 -7.58 -5.26
N GLN A 177 25.12 -7.53 -4.48
CA GLN A 177 23.97 -8.43 -4.60
C GLN A 177 22.81 -7.84 -5.40
N ARG A 178 22.72 -6.51 -5.54
CA ARG A 178 21.60 -5.86 -6.23
C ARG A 178 22.03 -4.95 -7.37
N ILE A 179 22.97 -4.03 -7.11
CA ILE A 179 23.41 -3.05 -8.14
C ILE A 179 24.20 -3.76 -9.25
N LYS A 180 25.19 -4.59 -8.90
CA LYS A 180 25.99 -5.30 -9.90
C LYS A 180 25.18 -6.30 -10.74
N PRO A 181 24.24 -7.09 -10.18
CA PRO A 181 23.37 -7.94 -10.99
C PRO A 181 22.42 -7.17 -11.91
N SER A 182 22.01 -5.93 -11.57
CA SER A 182 21.15 -5.08 -12.41
C SER A 182 21.78 -4.69 -13.76
N LEU A 183 23.10 -4.92 -13.94
CA LEU A 183 23.82 -4.81 -15.22
C LEU A 183 23.33 -5.79 -16.30
N TRP A 184 22.56 -6.82 -15.93
CA TRP A 184 21.92 -7.75 -16.90
C TRP A 184 21.03 -7.02 -17.91
N TRP A 185 20.46 -5.87 -17.56
CA TRP A 185 19.66 -5.05 -18.48
C TRP A 185 20.45 -4.56 -19.69
N GLN A 186 21.76 -4.31 -19.53
CA GLN A 186 22.65 -3.98 -20.64
C GLN A 186 22.86 -5.18 -21.59
N GLN A 187 22.96 -6.39 -21.03
CA GLN A 187 23.09 -7.63 -21.80
C GLN A 187 21.80 -7.96 -22.54
N VAL A 188 20.63 -7.74 -21.93
CA VAL A 188 19.31 -7.91 -22.58
C VAL A 188 19.12 -6.91 -23.73
N ALA A 189 19.46 -5.63 -23.52
CA ALA A 189 19.41 -4.61 -24.55
C ALA A 189 20.34 -4.91 -25.73
N GLN A 190 21.56 -5.41 -25.46
CA GLN A 190 22.52 -5.80 -26.49
C GLN A 190 22.11 -7.07 -27.25
N ALA A 191 21.57 -8.09 -26.57
CA ALA A 191 21.12 -9.33 -27.19
C ALA A 191 19.94 -9.13 -28.17
N GLN A 192 19.07 -8.15 -27.89
CA GLN A 192 17.93 -7.81 -28.76
C GLN A 192 18.33 -6.97 -29.98
N ALA A 193 19.40 -6.17 -29.92
CA ALA A 193 19.90 -5.40 -31.07
C ALA A 193 20.34 -6.29 -32.25
N THR A 194 20.59 -7.58 -32.00
CA THR A 194 20.97 -8.59 -33.00
C THR A 194 19.81 -9.43 -33.55
N GLN A 195 18.57 -9.24 -33.07
CA GLN A 195 17.40 -9.97 -33.60
C GLN A 195 16.68 -9.18 -34.69
N THR A 196 16.62 -9.72 -35.90
CA THR A 196 15.75 -9.20 -36.98
C THR A 196 14.29 -9.44 -36.62
N ALA A 197 13.51 -8.34 -36.58
CA ALA A 197 12.12 -8.31 -36.13
C ALA A 197 11.20 -9.30 -36.89
N SER A 198 10.47 -10.14 -36.16
CA SER A 198 9.27 -10.85 -36.63
C SER A 198 8.01 -10.09 -36.18
N THR A 199 6.96 -10.15 -36.98
CA THR A 199 5.87 -9.15 -37.00
C THR A 199 4.74 -9.33 -35.98
N ASP A 200 4.81 -10.28 -35.04
CA ASP A 200 3.66 -10.60 -34.17
C ASP A 200 3.94 -10.51 -32.66
N THR A 201 4.88 -9.65 -32.24
CA THR A 201 5.06 -9.26 -30.83
C THR A 201 5.11 -7.73 -30.77
N PRO A 202 4.47 -7.05 -29.78
CA PRO A 202 4.59 -5.60 -29.67
C PRO A 202 6.07 -5.24 -29.59
N ALA A 203 6.57 -4.49 -30.57
CA ALA A 203 7.95 -4.05 -30.54
C ALA A 203 8.15 -3.20 -29.27
N LEU A 204 9.02 -3.67 -28.37
CA LEU A 204 9.56 -2.91 -27.24
C LEU A 204 10.48 -1.77 -27.71
N SER A 205 10.09 -1.06 -28.78
CA SER A 205 10.80 0.06 -29.42
C SER A 205 10.93 1.31 -28.54
N LYS A 206 10.62 1.20 -27.24
CA LYS A 206 10.78 2.24 -26.23
C LYS A 206 11.85 1.92 -25.18
N LEU A 207 12.55 0.79 -25.29
CA LEU A 207 13.70 0.51 -24.43
C LEU A 207 14.93 1.26 -24.94
N SER A 208 15.61 1.96 -24.03
CA SER A 208 16.83 2.69 -24.37
C SER A 208 17.98 1.70 -24.61
N ALA A 209 18.60 1.75 -25.78
CA ALA A 209 19.71 0.87 -26.16
C ALA A 209 20.98 1.08 -25.30
N ASP A 210 21.01 2.13 -24.47
CA ASP A 210 22.09 2.42 -23.53
C ASP A 210 21.85 1.89 -22.10
N GLY A 211 20.75 1.14 -21.87
CA GLY A 211 20.45 0.49 -20.58
C GLY A 211 19.83 1.41 -19.52
N LYS A 212 19.35 2.61 -19.91
CA LYS A 212 18.80 3.59 -18.97
C LYS A 212 17.29 3.46 -18.77
N ALA A 213 16.85 3.18 -17.54
CA ALA A 213 15.44 3.20 -17.12
C ALA A 213 15.04 4.58 -16.55
N TRP A 214 13.98 5.16 -17.09
CA TRP A 214 13.51 6.50 -16.71
C TRP A 214 12.20 6.32 -15.92
N PHE A 215 12.06 7.02 -14.80
CA PHE A 215 10.86 7.12 -13.91
C PHE A 215 10.76 6.15 -12.71
N ILE A 216 11.31 6.55 -11.55
CA ILE A 216 10.86 6.13 -10.20
C ILE A 216 10.83 7.36 -9.28
N HIS A 217 9.86 7.44 -8.35
CA HIS A 217 9.64 8.59 -7.45
C HIS A 217 10.54 8.51 -6.19
N PRO A 218 11.29 9.57 -5.80
CA PRO A 218 12.29 9.51 -4.71
C PRO A 218 11.73 9.16 -3.33
N VAL A 219 10.49 9.56 -3.02
CA VAL A 219 9.83 9.21 -1.74
C VAL A 219 9.49 7.72 -1.70
N ALA A 220 9.02 7.15 -2.83
CA ALA A 220 8.77 5.73 -2.91
C ALA A 220 10.09 4.95 -2.77
N MET A 221 11.19 5.49 -3.30
CA MET A 221 12.54 4.93 -3.22
C MET A 221 13.05 4.81 -1.77
N MET A 222 12.86 5.83 -0.92
CA MET A 222 13.23 5.77 0.50
C MET A 222 12.38 4.76 1.29
N ASP A 223 11.11 4.63 0.94
CA ASP A 223 10.21 3.61 1.48
C ASP A 223 10.60 2.19 1.00
N TYR A 224 11.13 2.05 -0.22
CA TYR A 224 11.67 0.79 -0.75
C TYR A 224 13.03 0.39 -0.13
N PHE A 225 13.81 1.33 0.41
CA PHE A 225 15.15 1.07 1.00
C PHE A 225 15.14 0.79 2.50
N SER A 226 14.04 1.06 3.21
CA SER A 226 13.90 0.74 4.63
C SER A 226 13.59 -0.72 4.90
N GLY A 227 13.19 -1.49 3.87
CA GLY A 227 12.60 -2.82 4.06
C GLY A 227 11.17 -2.75 4.64
N ALA A 228 10.60 -1.53 4.70
CA ALA A 228 9.24 -1.31 5.12
C ALA A 228 8.28 -1.53 3.95
N ASP A 229 7.27 -2.38 4.14
CA ASP A 229 6.26 -2.66 3.11
C ASP A 229 4.89 -2.87 3.77
N ILE A 230 3.89 -3.23 3.00
CA ILE A 230 2.59 -3.69 3.48
C ILE A 230 2.58 -5.22 3.59
N VAL A 231 1.91 -5.75 4.63
CA VAL A 231 1.64 -7.19 4.66
C VAL A 231 0.80 -7.58 3.44
N THR A 232 1.32 -8.51 2.64
CA THR A 232 0.78 -8.82 1.31
C THR A 232 0.39 -10.29 1.22
N TYR A 233 -0.84 -10.55 0.77
CA TYR A 233 -1.30 -11.88 0.37
C TYR A 233 -0.99 -12.11 -1.10
N HIS A 234 -0.14 -13.09 -1.38
CA HIS A 234 0.16 -13.59 -2.71
C HIS A 234 -0.70 -14.82 -2.98
N ILE A 235 -1.62 -14.71 -3.95
CA ILE A 235 -2.60 -15.75 -4.29
C ILE A 235 -2.24 -16.28 -5.67
N TYR A 236 -1.89 -17.55 -5.77
CA TYR A 236 -1.39 -18.14 -7.01
C TYR A 236 -2.48 -18.91 -7.75
N HIS A 237 -2.40 -18.90 -9.07
CA HIS A 237 -3.37 -19.57 -9.95
C HIS A 237 -3.53 -21.07 -9.67
N ASP A 238 -2.57 -21.71 -9.01
CA ASP A 238 -2.59 -23.14 -8.69
C ASP A 238 -3.32 -23.46 -7.36
N GLY A 239 -3.78 -22.44 -6.64
CA GLY A 239 -4.45 -22.57 -5.36
C GLY A 239 -3.56 -22.21 -4.17
N LYS A 240 -2.23 -22.07 -4.34
CA LYS A 240 -1.33 -21.70 -3.24
C LYS A 240 -1.62 -20.27 -2.77
N ILE A 241 -1.56 -20.04 -1.46
CA ILE A 241 -1.65 -18.71 -0.86
C ILE A 241 -0.49 -18.50 0.12
N GLU A 242 0.21 -17.37 -0.02
CA GLU A 242 1.29 -16.97 0.87
C GLU A 242 0.98 -15.61 1.50
N LYS A 243 1.19 -15.49 2.81
CA LYS A 243 1.09 -14.22 3.54
C LYS A 243 2.48 -13.71 3.84
N HIS A 244 2.90 -12.68 3.11
CA HIS A 244 4.22 -12.05 3.23
C HIS A 244 4.16 -10.91 4.25
N ILE A 245 4.92 -11.05 5.33
CA ILE A 245 5.03 -10.06 6.41
C ILE A 245 6.42 -9.40 6.30
N PRO A 246 6.50 -8.12 5.94
CA PRO A 246 7.78 -7.42 5.85
C PRO A 246 8.39 -7.20 7.23
N GLN A 247 9.69 -6.89 7.27
CA GLN A 247 10.42 -6.66 8.52
C GLN A 247 9.93 -5.40 9.24
N GLU A 248 9.61 -4.37 8.48
CA GLU A 248 9.00 -3.13 8.97
C GLU A 248 7.71 -2.87 8.18
N ILE A 249 6.71 -2.25 8.81
CA ILE A 249 5.49 -1.87 8.10
C ILE A 249 5.61 -0.44 7.62
N LEU A 250 5.31 -0.21 6.34
CA LEU A 250 5.31 1.12 5.76
C LEU A 250 4.34 2.03 6.52
N LYS A 251 4.80 3.23 6.87
CA LYS A 251 4.01 4.19 7.64
C LYS A 251 2.70 4.53 6.91
N GLY A 252 1.56 4.42 7.61
CA GLY A 252 0.23 4.57 7.03
C GLY A 252 -0.40 3.27 6.53
N TYR A 253 0.32 2.15 6.58
CA TYR A 253 -0.14 0.82 6.19
C TYR A 253 -0.22 -0.18 7.36
N GLU A 254 -0.06 0.29 8.60
CA GLU A 254 -0.06 -0.53 9.83
C GLU A 254 -1.35 -1.36 9.99
N GLN A 255 -2.46 -0.87 9.45
CA GLN A 255 -3.79 -1.49 9.52
C GLN A 255 -4.34 -1.81 8.13
N LYS A 256 -3.46 -2.20 7.20
CA LYS A 256 -3.84 -2.52 5.82
C LYS A 256 -3.22 -3.84 5.36
N TYR A 257 -3.96 -4.56 4.52
CA TYR A 257 -3.48 -5.74 3.80
C TYR A 257 -3.58 -5.52 2.30
N LYS A 258 -2.54 -5.92 1.55
CA LYS A 258 -2.54 -5.92 0.08
C LYS A 258 -2.84 -7.32 -0.42
N TYR A 259 -3.59 -7.43 -1.50
CA TYR A 259 -3.92 -8.71 -2.15
C TYR A 259 -3.42 -8.68 -3.59
N VAL A 260 -2.51 -9.60 -3.92
CA VAL A 260 -1.89 -9.76 -5.24
C VAL A 260 -2.19 -11.15 -5.77
N TYR A 261 -2.74 -11.23 -6.97
CA TYR A 261 -2.96 -12.48 -7.68
C TYR A 261 -1.82 -12.74 -8.67
N HIS A 262 -1.34 -13.98 -8.74
CA HIS A 262 -0.30 -14.45 -9.66
C HIS A 262 -0.95 -15.38 -10.68
N ASP A 263 -0.93 -14.99 -11.95
CA ASP A 263 -1.54 -15.80 -13.01
C ASP A 263 -0.70 -17.06 -13.36
N LYS A 264 -1.16 -17.83 -14.35
CA LYS A 264 -0.48 -19.06 -14.83
C LYS A 264 0.94 -18.83 -15.34
N ASP A 265 1.24 -17.61 -15.78
CA ASP A 265 2.53 -17.19 -16.31
C ASP A 265 3.35 -16.45 -15.23
N ASN A 266 2.84 -16.44 -13.99
CA ASN A 266 3.39 -15.78 -12.82
C ASN A 266 3.50 -14.24 -12.99
N ASN A 267 2.60 -13.64 -13.79
CA ASN A 267 2.43 -12.20 -13.81
C ASN A 267 1.65 -11.76 -12.57
N GLU A 268 2.06 -10.63 -11.99
CA GLU A 268 1.43 -10.07 -10.79
C GLU A 268 0.27 -9.14 -11.14
N HIS A 269 -0.82 -9.29 -10.40
CA HIS A 269 -2.02 -8.50 -10.50
C HIS A 269 -2.36 -7.94 -9.13
N GLU A 270 -2.11 -6.66 -8.89
CA GLU A 270 -2.54 -5.99 -7.66
C GLU A 270 -4.05 -5.79 -7.67
N ILE A 271 -4.75 -6.51 -6.80
CA ILE A 271 -6.22 -6.58 -6.82
C ILE A 271 -6.85 -5.50 -5.96
N CYS A 272 -6.43 -5.42 -4.69
CA CYS A 272 -6.90 -4.40 -3.76
C CYS A 272 -5.99 -4.24 -2.54
N ILE A 273 -6.24 -3.16 -1.81
CA ILE A 273 -5.74 -2.94 -0.45
C ILE A 273 -6.97 -2.78 0.45
N ALA A 274 -7.02 -3.53 1.54
CA ALA A 274 -8.13 -3.53 2.48
C ALA A 274 -7.67 -3.08 3.87
N ASP A 275 -8.48 -2.22 4.49
CA ASP A 275 -8.31 -1.84 5.89
C ASP A 275 -8.67 -3.01 6.80
N TRP A 276 -7.93 -3.19 7.89
CA TRP A 276 -8.26 -4.17 8.92
C TRP A 276 -8.24 -3.57 10.31
N HIS A 277 -8.97 -4.18 11.23
CA HIS A 277 -8.96 -3.82 12.64
C HIS A 277 -9.04 -5.06 13.53
N THR A 278 -8.63 -4.90 14.78
CA THR A 278 -8.69 -5.97 15.79
C THR A 278 -10.04 -5.96 16.50
N ILE A 279 -10.60 -7.14 16.71
CA ILE A 279 -11.74 -7.38 17.60
C ILE A 279 -11.42 -8.46 18.61
N ASN A 280 -12.10 -8.46 19.75
CA ASN A 280 -12.24 -9.70 20.52
C ASN A 280 -13.25 -10.60 19.80
N LYS A 281 -12.88 -11.86 19.58
CA LYS A 281 -13.76 -12.85 18.96
C LYS A 281 -15.08 -12.90 19.70
N LYS A 282 -16.13 -13.18 18.94
CA LYS A 282 -17.46 -13.44 19.46
C LYS A 282 -17.71 -14.94 19.46
N GLY A 283 -18.31 -15.40 20.55
CA GLY A 283 -18.88 -16.73 20.66
C GLY A 283 -20.39 -16.63 20.56
N PHE A 284 -21.01 -17.52 19.78
CA PHE A 284 -22.46 -17.63 19.67
C PHE A 284 -22.88 -19.02 20.11
N ASN A 285 -23.71 -19.08 21.15
CA ASN A 285 -24.28 -20.34 21.58
C ASN A 285 -25.69 -20.53 21.02
N ARG A 286 -25.81 -21.45 20.07
CA ARG A 286 -27.09 -21.81 19.44
C ARG A 286 -27.99 -22.62 20.39
N TYR A 287 -27.43 -23.35 21.38
CA TYR A 287 -28.16 -24.30 22.24
C TYR A 287 -27.74 -24.30 23.74
N PRO A 288 -28.70 -24.22 24.69
CA PRO A 288 -30.11 -23.92 24.47
C PRO A 288 -30.21 -22.57 23.75
N ARG A 289 -31.23 -22.39 22.90
CA ARG A 289 -31.45 -21.12 22.19
C ARG A 289 -31.55 -20.03 23.25
N LYS A 290 -30.45 -19.38 23.59
CA LYS A 290 -30.42 -18.26 24.52
C LYS A 290 -31.02 -17.10 23.75
N THR A 291 -32.34 -17.08 23.67
CA THR A 291 -33.06 -15.88 23.26
C THR A 291 -32.72 -14.84 24.31
N PHE A 292 -32.02 -13.81 23.88
CA PHE A 292 -31.76 -12.66 24.73
C PHE A 292 -33.10 -11.96 24.92
N LYS A 293 -33.72 -12.15 26.08
CA LYS A 293 -34.87 -11.33 26.45
C LYS A 293 -34.32 -9.96 26.78
N TYR A 294 -34.58 -8.98 25.92
CA TYR A 294 -34.12 -7.59 26.08
C TYR A 294 -34.15 -7.19 27.56
N PRO A 295 -32.99 -7.03 28.20
CA PRO A 295 -32.91 -6.57 29.57
C PRO A 295 -33.53 -5.19 29.71
N ASP A 296 -34.05 -4.94 30.90
CA ASP A 296 -34.25 -3.57 31.37
C ASP A 296 -32.85 -2.96 31.59
N HIS A 297 -32.27 -2.35 30.55
CA HIS A 297 -30.91 -1.76 30.54
C HIS A 297 -30.79 -0.46 31.38
N GLY A 298 -31.74 -0.25 32.29
CA GLY A 298 -31.73 0.84 33.23
C GLY A 298 -31.99 2.19 32.57
N ARG A 299 -31.46 3.25 33.20
CA ARG A 299 -31.71 4.63 32.79
C ARG A 299 -30.81 5.02 31.62
N VAL A 300 -31.41 5.73 30.67
CA VAL A 300 -30.71 6.28 29.52
C VAL A 300 -29.94 7.52 29.96
N SER A 301 -28.62 7.51 29.76
CA SER A 301 -27.73 8.65 30.06
C SER A 301 -27.67 9.67 28.93
N GLU A 302 -27.66 9.19 27.67
CA GLU A 302 -27.77 10.00 26.47
C GLU A 302 -28.95 9.49 25.65
N THR A 303 -29.99 10.31 25.53
CA THR A 303 -31.23 9.95 24.83
C THR A 303 -30.97 9.67 23.36
N LYS A 304 -31.80 8.82 22.75
CA LYS A 304 -31.74 8.47 21.32
C LYS A 304 -31.54 9.72 20.44
N THR A 305 -30.35 9.85 19.88
CA THR A 305 -29.99 10.92 18.94
C THR A 305 -29.84 10.35 17.55
N ASN A 306 -30.39 11.04 16.55
CA ASN A 306 -30.15 10.69 15.15
C ASN A 306 -28.67 10.89 14.83
N VAL A 307 -28.09 9.90 14.16
CA VAL A 307 -26.72 9.95 13.63
C VAL A 307 -26.76 9.59 12.15
N SER A 308 -25.75 10.01 11.39
CA SER A 308 -25.58 9.60 9.98
C SER A 308 -24.24 8.87 9.83
N ASP A 309 -24.06 7.84 10.64
CA ASP A 309 -22.82 7.07 10.76
C ASP A 309 -22.97 5.73 10.01
N GLY A 310 -22.65 5.75 8.72
CA GLY A 310 -22.82 4.59 7.84
C GLY A 310 -24.27 4.11 7.78
N TYR A 311 -24.52 2.90 8.29
CA TYR A 311 -25.85 2.29 8.33
C TYR A 311 -26.60 2.51 9.65
N ILE A 312 -26.02 3.26 10.59
CA ILE A 312 -26.62 3.54 11.88
C ILE A 312 -27.35 4.87 11.78
N VAL A 313 -28.65 4.87 12.12
CA VAL A 313 -29.52 6.06 11.99
C VAL A 313 -29.76 6.77 13.32
N ALA A 314 -29.57 6.07 14.43
CA ALA A 314 -29.64 6.66 15.76
C ALA A 314 -28.80 5.86 16.76
N LYS A 315 -28.32 6.53 17.80
CA LYS A 315 -27.62 5.90 18.94
C LYS A 315 -28.19 6.41 20.27
N ALA A 316 -28.11 5.60 21.32
CA ALA A 316 -28.35 5.98 22.70
C ALA A 316 -27.29 5.34 23.60
N LYS A 317 -26.98 5.98 24.72
CA LYS A 317 -26.02 5.47 25.71
C LYS A 317 -26.68 5.32 27.07
N TYR A 318 -26.50 4.19 27.71
CA TYR A 318 -27.03 3.91 29.05
C TYR A 318 -26.02 4.27 30.14
N GLU A 319 -26.50 4.51 31.36
CA GLU A 319 -25.65 4.83 32.52
C GLU A 319 -24.63 3.73 32.85
N ASN A 320 -24.96 2.46 32.54
CA ASN A 320 -24.06 1.32 32.72
C ASN A 320 -22.98 1.22 31.63
N GLY A 321 -22.95 2.13 30.66
CA GLY A 321 -22.00 2.15 29.55
C GLY A 321 -22.45 1.41 28.28
N ASP A 322 -23.62 0.76 28.29
CA ASP A 322 -24.16 0.09 27.10
C ASP A 322 -24.51 1.12 26.01
N ILE A 323 -24.37 0.71 24.75
CA ILE A 323 -24.68 1.52 23.57
C ILE A 323 -25.77 0.81 22.76
N HIS A 324 -26.88 1.50 22.51
CA HIS A 324 -27.95 1.05 21.62
C HIS A 324 -27.82 1.76 20.27
N GLU A 325 -27.82 1.01 19.17
CA GLU A 325 -27.78 1.51 17.80
C GLU A 325 -29.03 1.03 17.04
N TRP A 326 -29.72 1.97 16.39
CA TRP A 326 -30.80 1.66 15.46
C TRP A 326 -30.26 1.68 14.04
N ILE A 327 -30.58 0.64 13.27
CA ILE A 327 -30.01 0.39 11.96
C ILE A 327 -30.99 0.78 10.86
N LYS A 328 -30.45 1.37 9.79
CA LYS A 328 -31.20 1.76 8.60
C LYS A 328 -31.81 0.51 7.96
N LYS A 329 -33.14 0.53 7.76
CA LYS A 329 -33.85 -0.51 7.03
C LYS A 329 -33.47 -0.45 5.55
N GLU A 330 -33.02 -1.59 5.03
CA GLU A 330 -32.70 -1.78 3.61
C GLU A 330 -33.21 -3.14 3.15
N ASN A 331 -33.45 -3.27 1.84
CA ASN A 331 -33.86 -4.55 1.27
C ASN A 331 -32.76 -5.60 1.45
N GLY A 332 -33.14 -6.80 1.91
CA GLY A 332 -32.23 -7.91 2.19
C GLY A 332 -31.38 -7.80 3.47
N VAL A 333 -31.54 -6.72 4.24
CA VAL A 333 -30.88 -6.57 5.56
C VAL A 333 -31.87 -6.92 6.67
N SER A 334 -31.55 -7.96 7.46
CA SER A 334 -32.47 -8.48 8.46
C SER A 334 -32.32 -7.89 9.88
N ILE A 335 -31.24 -7.17 10.16
CA ILE A 335 -30.99 -6.53 11.46
C ILE A 335 -31.70 -5.18 11.56
N TYR A 336 -32.26 -4.88 12.74
CA TYR A 336 -32.96 -3.62 13.04
C TYR A 336 -32.26 -2.83 14.14
N GLU A 337 -31.74 -3.52 15.15
CA GLU A 337 -31.12 -2.89 16.31
C GLU A 337 -29.90 -3.69 16.76
N ARG A 338 -28.95 -2.97 17.36
CA ARG A 338 -27.79 -3.55 18.03
C ARG A 338 -27.65 -2.93 19.40
N LEU A 339 -27.35 -3.77 20.37
CA LEU A 339 -26.93 -3.36 21.69
C LEU A 339 -25.52 -3.87 21.94
N THR A 340 -24.59 -2.95 22.12
CA THR A 340 -23.21 -3.24 22.53
C THR A 340 -23.10 -3.01 24.03
N MET A 341 -22.87 -4.07 24.79
CA MET A 341 -22.79 -4.01 26.24
C MET A 341 -21.40 -3.53 26.69
N ALA A 342 -21.31 -2.91 27.86
CA ALA A 342 -20.04 -2.41 28.42
C ALA A 342 -19.00 -3.53 28.63
N ASN A 343 -19.44 -4.78 28.83
CA ASN A 343 -18.56 -5.95 28.90
C ASN A 343 -18.04 -6.41 27.53
N GLY A 344 -18.51 -5.81 26.43
CA GLY A 344 -18.19 -6.11 25.03
C GLY A 344 -19.01 -7.24 24.39
N ASP A 345 -20.02 -7.77 25.08
CA ASP A 345 -21.06 -8.61 24.49
C ASP A 345 -21.93 -7.79 23.55
N ILE A 346 -22.51 -8.46 22.56
CA ILE A 346 -23.31 -7.79 21.52
C ILE A 346 -24.61 -8.55 21.34
N ALA A 347 -25.72 -7.85 21.51
CA ALA A 347 -27.04 -8.38 21.20
C ALA A 347 -27.55 -7.72 19.92
N GLU A 348 -28.04 -8.50 18.97
CA GLU A 348 -28.60 -8.00 17.72
C GLU A 348 -30.04 -8.46 17.55
N TYR A 349 -30.90 -7.53 17.18
CA TYR A 349 -32.33 -7.72 17.00
C TYR A 349 -32.70 -7.61 15.54
N GLY A 350 -33.54 -8.52 15.08
CA GLY A 350 -34.03 -8.48 13.71
C GLY A 350 -34.96 -9.63 13.39
N ILE A 351 -35.19 -9.85 12.11
CA ILE A 351 -35.97 -10.98 11.61
C ILE A 351 -35.07 -12.14 11.19
N HIS A 352 -35.43 -13.36 11.59
CA HIS A 352 -34.82 -14.59 11.13
C HIS A 352 -35.92 -15.48 10.55
N ASP A 353 -35.70 -16.03 9.36
CA ASP A 353 -36.73 -16.73 8.59
C ASP A 353 -37.42 -17.88 9.33
N GLN A 354 -36.71 -18.57 10.23
CA GLN A 354 -37.29 -19.67 11.03
C GLN A 354 -37.74 -19.25 12.43
N ASP A 355 -37.11 -18.23 13.02
CA ASP A 355 -37.32 -17.89 14.43
C ASP A 355 -38.20 -16.64 14.59
N GLY A 356 -38.62 -16.04 13.47
CA GLY A 356 -39.34 -14.77 13.45
C GLY A 356 -38.46 -13.63 13.96
N ILE A 357 -39.08 -12.71 14.69
CA ILE A 357 -38.38 -11.56 15.26
C ILE A 357 -37.68 -12.00 16.56
N VAL A 358 -36.36 -11.85 16.62
CA VAL A 358 -35.54 -12.43 17.69
C VAL A 358 -34.32 -11.57 18.01
N TRP A 359 -33.89 -11.62 19.27
CA TRP A 359 -32.57 -11.15 19.70
C TRP A 359 -31.56 -12.29 19.74
N ARG A 360 -30.36 -12.05 19.21
CA ARG A 360 -29.22 -12.96 19.27
C ARG A 360 -28.07 -12.35 20.04
N LEU A 361 -27.56 -13.09 21.02
CA LEU A 361 -26.42 -12.68 21.85
C LEU A 361 -25.11 -13.30 21.35
N TYR A 362 -24.13 -12.44 21.14
CA TYR A 362 -22.76 -12.72 20.75
C TYR A 362 -21.86 -12.35 21.93
N THR A 363 -21.35 -13.37 22.62
CA THR A 363 -20.55 -13.19 23.84
C THR A 363 -19.10 -12.90 23.51
N LYS A 364 -18.51 -11.88 24.13
CA LYS A 364 -17.09 -11.57 24.01
C LYS A 364 -16.24 -12.75 24.48
N GLN A 365 -15.25 -13.11 23.68
CA GLN A 365 -14.21 -14.05 24.04
C GLN A 365 -12.93 -13.29 24.44
N GLN A 366 -12.00 -13.99 25.09
CA GLN A 366 -10.69 -13.42 25.41
C GLN A 366 -9.80 -13.32 24.17
N GLU A 367 -9.92 -14.28 23.25
CA GLU A 367 -9.12 -14.34 22.03
C GLU A 367 -9.46 -13.18 21.08
N GLU A 368 -8.46 -12.69 20.37
CA GLU A 368 -8.60 -11.64 19.36
C GLU A 368 -8.68 -12.23 17.94
N ALA A 369 -9.24 -11.45 17.02
CA ALA A 369 -9.22 -11.72 15.60
C ALA A 369 -9.06 -10.41 14.83
N GLN A 370 -8.45 -10.51 13.64
CA GLN A 370 -8.39 -9.42 12.69
C GLN A 370 -9.49 -9.59 11.65
N LEU A 371 -10.21 -8.50 11.38
CA LEU A 371 -11.19 -8.46 10.31
C LEU A 371 -10.78 -7.41 9.28
N VAL A 372 -10.85 -7.78 8.01
CA VAL A 372 -10.70 -6.86 6.89
C VAL A 372 -12.05 -6.32 6.47
N ARG A 373 -12.11 -5.03 6.18
CA ARG A 373 -13.24 -4.42 5.49
C ARG A 373 -13.12 -4.73 3.99
N MET A 374 -14.00 -5.58 3.48
CA MET A 374 -14.06 -5.87 2.04
C MET A 374 -14.35 -4.59 1.24
N PRO A 375 -13.68 -4.35 0.10
CA PRO A 375 -14.10 -3.34 -0.86
C PRO A 375 -15.58 -3.54 -1.23
N ASP A 376 -16.33 -2.45 -1.43
CA ASP A 376 -17.76 -2.54 -1.78
C ASP A 376 -17.97 -3.26 -3.14
N SER A 377 -16.97 -3.18 -4.02
CA SER A 377 -16.84 -4.01 -5.22
C SER A 377 -15.36 -4.17 -5.59
N ILE A 378 -15.07 -5.21 -6.36
CA ILE A 378 -13.83 -5.36 -7.13
C ILE A 378 -14.25 -5.53 -8.60
N ASN A 379 -13.59 -4.82 -9.50
CA ASN A 379 -13.81 -4.94 -10.94
C ASN A 379 -12.46 -4.90 -11.67
N TYR A 380 -11.68 -5.97 -11.51
CA TYR A 380 -10.36 -6.09 -12.10
C TYR A 380 -10.43 -6.93 -13.38
N GLU A 381 -9.85 -6.41 -14.46
CA GLU A 381 -9.67 -7.11 -15.73
C GLU A 381 -8.32 -6.73 -16.33
N SER A 382 -7.48 -7.73 -16.59
CA SER A 382 -6.22 -7.55 -17.31
C SER A 382 -5.83 -8.87 -17.96
N ASN A 383 -5.57 -8.84 -19.27
CA ASN A 383 -5.28 -10.05 -20.06
C ASN A 383 -6.39 -11.10 -19.87
N ASP A 384 -6.03 -12.33 -19.46
CA ASP A 384 -6.96 -13.44 -19.19
C ASP A 384 -7.47 -13.46 -17.73
N VAL A 385 -7.07 -12.51 -16.89
CA VAL A 385 -7.44 -12.45 -15.46
C VAL A 385 -8.64 -11.53 -15.28
N VAL A 386 -9.71 -12.09 -14.72
CA VAL A 386 -10.96 -11.38 -14.40
C VAL A 386 -11.32 -11.70 -12.96
N ILE A 387 -11.37 -10.67 -12.11
CA ILE A 387 -11.72 -10.80 -10.69
C ILE A 387 -12.79 -9.75 -10.38
N LYS A 388 -14.02 -10.21 -10.16
CA LYS A 388 -15.18 -9.32 -10.01
C LYS A 388 -16.12 -9.77 -8.90
N TYR A 389 -16.48 -8.83 -8.03
CA TYR A 389 -17.63 -9.00 -7.15
C TYR A 389 -18.26 -7.65 -6.80
N GLU A 390 -19.50 -7.70 -6.31
CA GLU A 390 -20.19 -6.57 -5.71
C GLU A 390 -20.93 -6.96 -4.43
N LEU A 391 -20.82 -6.15 -3.39
CA LEU A 391 -21.63 -6.30 -2.18
C LEU A 391 -23.03 -5.75 -2.43
N LYS A 392 -24.05 -6.58 -2.24
CA LYS A 392 -25.46 -6.17 -2.32
C LYS A 392 -26.25 -6.70 -1.13
N GLU A 393 -27.31 -5.97 -0.78
CA GLU A 393 -28.29 -6.42 0.21
C GLU A 393 -27.68 -6.73 1.59
N THR A 394 -26.59 -6.04 1.97
CA THR A 394 -25.85 -6.39 3.19
C THR A 394 -25.05 -5.23 3.77
N TYR A 395 -24.97 -5.19 5.11
CA TYR A 395 -24.00 -4.39 5.86
C TYR A 395 -22.87 -5.24 6.46
N ARG A 396 -22.89 -6.55 6.22
CA ARG A 396 -21.89 -7.50 6.71
C ARG A 396 -20.66 -7.48 5.80
N LYS A 397 -19.92 -6.37 5.82
CA LYS A 397 -18.81 -6.07 4.91
C LYS A 397 -17.43 -6.49 5.44
N TYR A 398 -17.38 -7.21 6.55
CA TYR A 398 -16.12 -7.55 7.21
C TYR A 398 -15.91 -9.06 7.23
N THR A 399 -14.72 -9.51 6.83
CA THR A 399 -14.37 -10.93 6.77
C THR A 399 -12.98 -11.16 7.33
N ASN A 400 -12.60 -12.41 7.56
CA ASN A 400 -11.23 -12.75 7.92
C ASN A 400 -10.30 -12.51 6.71
N SER A 401 -9.09 -12.00 6.95
CA SER A 401 -8.14 -11.64 5.89
C SER A 401 -7.72 -12.82 5.01
N ASP A 402 -7.57 -14.01 5.58
CA ASP A 402 -7.19 -15.24 4.87
C ASP A 402 -8.34 -15.75 3.99
N ILE A 403 -9.57 -15.64 4.50
CA ILE A 403 -10.79 -15.98 3.75
C ILE A 403 -10.97 -15.07 2.54
N LEU A 404 -10.69 -13.76 2.68
CA LEU A 404 -10.70 -12.85 1.53
C LEU A 404 -9.67 -13.25 0.47
N ALA A 405 -8.48 -13.71 0.87
CA ALA A 405 -7.46 -14.17 -0.07
C ALA A 405 -7.94 -15.39 -0.87
N GLY A 406 -8.49 -16.40 -0.19
CA GLY A 406 -9.05 -17.57 -0.88
C GLY A 406 -10.23 -17.22 -1.78
N PHE A 407 -11.08 -16.28 -1.35
CA PHE A 407 -12.21 -15.80 -2.15
C PHE A 407 -11.73 -15.09 -3.43
N ILE A 408 -10.72 -14.21 -3.35
CA ILE A 408 -10.12 -13.56 -4.52
C ILE A 408 -9.56 -14.59 -5.51
N GLY A 409 -8.89 -15.63 -5.03
CA GLY A 409 -8.43 -16.74 -5.88
C GLY A 409 -9.58 -17.43 -6.61
N ALA A 410 -10.66 -17.76 -5.90
CA ALA A 410 -11.83 -18.40 -6.50
C ALA A 410 -12.51 -17.50 -7.56
N LEU A 411 -12.52 -16.18 -7.36
CA LEU A 411 -13.01 -15.22 -8.34
C LEU A 411 -12.18 -15.23 -9.63
N ALA A 412 -10.85 -15.33 -9.52
CA ALA A 412 -9.94 -15.39 -10.67
C ALA A 412 -10.15 -16.67 -11.51
N GLU A 413 -10.53 -17.76 -10.86
CA GLU A 413 -10.84 -19.04 -11.51
C GLU A 413 -12.17 -18.98 -12.26
N ILE A 414 -13.24 -18.48 -11.61
CA ILE A 414 -14.59 -18.50 -12.18
C ILE A 414 -14.80 -17.41 -13.25
N LYS A 415 -14.08 -16.28 -13.14
CA LYS A 415 -14.11 -15.14 -14.08
C LYS A 415 -15.50 -14.53 -14.28
N GLU A 416 -16.35 -14.62 -13.26
CA GLU A 416 -17.71 -14.08 -13.23
C GLU A 416 -17.80 -12.92 -12.25
N ASN A 417 -18.82 -12.06 -12.44
CA ASN A 417 -19.18 -11.07 -11.42
C ASN A 417 -20.05 -11.72 -10.34
N ILE A 418 -19.48 -11.92 -9.15
CA ILE A 418 -20.18 -12.56 -8.03
C ILE A 418 -20.89 -11.52 -7.15
N ILE A 419 -22.15 -11.77 -6.82
CA ILE A 419 -22.91 -10.93 -5.87
C ILE A 419 -22.72 -11.48 -4.46
N VAL A 420 -22.05 -10.73 -3.60
CA VAL A 420 -21.81 -11.08 -2.20
C VAL A 420 -22.93 -10.52 -1.32
N THR A 421 -23.61 -11.39 -0.56
CA THR A 421 -24.68 -11.02 0.38
C THR A 421 -24.21 -10.96 1.83
N GLY A 422 -22.91 -11.14 2.05
CA GLY A 422 -22.19 -10.65 3.21
C GLY A 422 -21.40 -11.70 3.98
N SER A 423 -20.58 -11.21 4.89
CA SER A 423 -19.76 -11.98 5.83
C SER A 423 -20.19 -11.66 7.27
N SER A 424 -19.40 -10.89 8.01
CA SER A 424 -19.71 -10.38 9.35
C SER A 424 -19.83 -8.86 9.39
N TYR A 425 -20.43 -8.34 10.45
CA TYR A 425 -20.34 -6.91 10.78
C TYR A 425 -18.96 -6.58 11.38
N GLU A 426 -18.66 -5.30 11.50
CA GLU A 426 -17.37 -4.77 11.97
C GLU A 426 -16.89 -5.39 13.29
N GLN A 427 -17.81 -5.60 14.22
CA GLN A 427 -17.55 -6.18 15.54
C GLN A 427 -17.54 -7.72 15.58
N GLY A 428 -17.63 -8.39 14.43
CA GLY A 428 -17.59 -9.85 14.30
C GLY A 428 -18.91 -10.60 14.57
N SER A 429 -20.00 -9.90 14.89
CA SER A 429 -21.34 -10.50 14.90
C SER A 429 -21.86 -10.69 13.47
N CYS A 430 -22.95 -11.43 13.31
CA CYS A 430 -23.40 -11.86 11.98
C CYS A 430 -24.91 -12.07 11.83
N PHE A 431 -25.75 -11.34 12.57
CA PHE A 431 -27.20 -11.48 12.42
C PHE A 431 -27.65 -11.31 10.95
N PRO A 432 -28.54 -12.16 10.42
CA PRO A 432 -29.33 -13.20 11.11
C PRO A 432 -28.62 -14.56 11.16
N SER A 433 -27.45 -14.72 10.56
CA SER A 433 -26.69 -15.97 10.56
C SER A 433 -26.03 -16.24 11.92
N ALA A 434 -25.60 -17.48 12.12
CA ALA A 434 -24.79 -17.93 13.25
C ALA A 434 -23.37 -18.36 12.83
N LEU A 435 -23.13 -18.53 11.53
CA LEU A 435 -21.95 -19.22 11.01
C LEU A 435 -20.86 -18.27 10.49
N HIS A 436 -21.20 -17.00 10.20
CA HIS A 436 -20.22 -16.02 9.73
C HIS A 436 -19.50 -15.32 10.87
N ILE A 437 -19.67 -15.80 12.10
CA ILE A 437 -19.15 -15.15 13.28
C ILE A 437 -17.64 -14.95 13.12
N ASN A 438 -17.15 -13.75 13.44
CA ASN A 438 -15.75 -13.35 13.24
C ASN A 438 -15.27 -13.48 11.78
N GLY A 439 -16.17 -13.28 10.81
CA GLY A 439 -15.82 -13.23 9.39
C GLY A 439 -15.49 -14.59 8.76
N GLN A 440 -15.96 -15.70 9.36
CA GLN A 440 -15.59 -17.08 8.98
C GLN A 440 -16.26 -17.62 7.70
N SER A 441 -17.16 -16.85 7.10
CA SER A 441 -17.94 -17.26 5.93
C SER A 441 -18.24 -16.07 5.03
N ILE A 442 -18.41 -16.33 3.75
CA ILE A 442 -18.92 -15.38 2.74
C ILE A 442 -20.14 -16.03 2.09
N ASP A 443 -21.29 -15.33 2.13
CA ASP A 443 -22.48 -15.70 1.35
C ASP A 443 -22.42 -15.05 -0.03
N THR A 444 -22.82 -15.80 -1.05
CA THR A 444 -22.97 -15.29 -2.41
C THR A 444 -24.34 -15.68 -2.97
N LYS A 445 -24.96 -14.83 -3.78
CA LYS A 445 -26.11 -15.27 -4.59
C LYS A 445 -25.67 -16.37 -5.54
N TYR A 446 -26.59 -17.28 -5.84
CA TYR A 446 -26.41 -18.21 -6.95
C TYR A 446 -26.34 -17.46 -8.28
N ILE A 447 -25.43 -17.92 -9.14
CA ILE A 447 -25.14 -17.31 -10.43
C ILE A 447 -26.37 -17.41 -11.34
N LYS A 448 -26.63 -16.35 -12.11
CA LYS A 448 -27.76 -16.28 -13.03
C LYS A 448 -27.28 -16.22 -14.47
N LYS A 449 -27.97 -16.95 -15.35
CA LYS A 449 -27.93 -16.82 -16.81
C LYS A 449 -28.71 -15.58 -17.26
N ASP A 450 -28.58 -15.29 -18.56
CA ASP A 450 -29.49 -14.40 -19.27
C ASP A 450 -30.96 -14.75 -18.97
N ARG A 451 -31.79 -13.71 -18.80
CA ARG A 451 -33.21 -13.81 -18.42
C ARG A 451 -33.48 -14.26 -16.97
N ASN A 452 -32.51 -14.07 -16.05
CA ASN A 452 -32.64 -14.33 -14.60
C ASN A 452 -32.86 -15.80 -14.20
N LEU A 453 -32.57 -16.76 -15.10
CA LEU A 453 -32.56 -18.18 -14.77
C LEU A 453 -31.29 -18.54 -14.00
N SER A 454 -31.32 -19.49 -13.07
CA SER A 454 -30.10 -19.91 -12.37
C SER A 454 -29.13 -20.67 -13.29
N ASP A 455 -27.83 -20.47 -13.07
CA ASP A 455 -26.75 -21.19 -13.73
C ASP A 455 -26.04 -22.18 -12.81
N TRP A 456 -26.72 -23.30 -12.56
CA TRP A 456 -26.20 -24.32 -11.64
C TRP A 456 -24.89 -24.95 -12.09
N GLU A 457 -24.57 -24.96 -13.39
CA GLU A 457 -23.26 -25.44 -13.84
C GLU A 457 -22.16 -24.48 -13.42
N LYS A 458 -22.37 -23.17 -13.60
CA LYS A 458 -21.45 -22.13 -13.11
C LYS A 458 -21.34 -22.12 -11.59
N ASP A 459 -22.44 -22.33 -10.85
CA ASP A 459 -22.36 -22.46 -9.40
C ASP A 459 -21.53 -23.68 -8.96
N LYS A 460 -21.59 -24.81 -9.70
CA LYS A 460 -20.71 -25.97 -9.46
C LYS A 460 -19.25 -25.68 -9.76
N GLU A 461 -18.97 -25.00 -10.88
CA GLU A 461 -17.61 -24.51 -11.19
C GLU A 461 -17.10 -23.59 -10.07
N PHE A 462 -17.96 -22.71 -9.56
CA PHE A 462 -17.60 -21.80 -8.48
C PHE A 462 -17.33 -22.53 -7.15
N VAL A 463 -18.11 -23.57 -6.80
CA VAL A 463 -17.83 -24.43 -5.65
C VAL A 463 -16.45 -25.10 -5.80
N ASN A 464 -16.13 -25.62 -6.98
CA ASN A 464 -14.82 -26.24 -7.23
C ASN A 464 -13.68 -25.21 -7.15
N ALA A 465 -13.90 -23.98 -7.64
CA ALA A 465 -12.96 -22.88 -7.50
C ALA A 465 -12.73 -22.53 -6.01
N LEU A 466 -13.79 -22.41 -5.22
CA LEU A 466 -13.67 -22.19 -3.77
C LEU A 466 -12.91 -23.34 -3.09
N ALA A 467 -13.19 -24.59 -3.46
CA ALA A 467 -12.48 -25.75 -2.92
C ALA A 467 -10.98 -25.74 -3.25
N LYS A 468 -10.62 -25.35 -4.48
CA LYS A 468 -9.22 -25.15 -4.91
C LYS A 468 -8.50 -24.13 -4.03
N PHE A 469 -9.21 -23.09 -3.58
CA PHE A 469 -8.70 -22.06 -2.68
C PHE A 469 -9.13 -22.28 -1.22
N HIS A 470 -9.09 -23.54 -0.78
CA HIS A 470 -9.10 -23.96 0.62
C HIS A 470 -10.42 -23.82 1.40
N PHE A 471 -11.54 -23.57 0.73
CA PHE A 471 -12.85 -23.72 1.36
C PHE A 471 -13.26 -25.20 1.41
N GLY A 472 -13.59 -25.70 2.61
CA GLY A 472 -13.87 -27.12 2.80
C GLY A 472 -15.35 -27.50 2.81
N THR A 473 -16.27 -26.54 2.98
CA THR A 473 -17.70 -26.85 3.11
C THR A 473 -18.60 -25.82 2.45
N PHE A 474 -19.65 -26.31 1.79
CA PHE A 474 -20.57 -25.51 0.99
C PHE A 474 -22.02 -25.87 1.34
N ARG A 475 -22.72 -24.98 2.04
CA ARG A 475 -24.16 -25.14 2.30
C ARG A 475 -24.93 -24.75 1.06
N ILE A 476 -25.65 -25.73 0.51
CA ILE A 476 -26.49 -25.59 -0.66
C ILE A 476 -27.96 -25.72 -0.27
N GLY A 477 -28.82 -24.90 -0.86
CA GLY A 477 -30.26 -24.94 -0.64
C GLY A 477 -30.88 -26.31 -0.86
N ALA A 478 -31.81 -26.70 0.01
CA ALA A 478 -32.45 -28.01 -0.04
C ALA A 478 -33.14 -28.30 -1.39
N THR A 479 -33.68 -27.27 -2.05
CA THR A 479 -34.38 -27.41 -3.34
C THR A 479 -33.45 -27.78 -4.49
N ILE A 480 -32.19 -27.38 -4.41
CA ILE A 480 -31.19 -27.58 -5.48
C ILE A 480 -30.04 -28.51 -5.07
N TYR A 481 -29.99 -28.94 -3.80
CA TYR A 481 -28.91 -29.76 -3.24
C TYR A 481 -28.56 -30.98 -4.10
N LYS A 482 -29.58 -31.68 -4.63
CA LYS A 482 -29.37 -32.86 -5.49
C LYS A 482 -28.64 -32.54 -6.80
N LEU A 483 -28.69 -31.30 -7.29
CA LEU A 483 -28.00 -30.88 -8.51
C LEU A 483 -26.48 -30.79 -8.32
N PHE A 484 -26.03 -30.69 -7.08
CA PHE A 484 -24.61 -30.61 -6.70
C PHE A 484 -24.02 -31.96 -6.30
N GLU A 485 -24.82 -33.05 -6.33
CA GLU A 485 -24.39 -34.38 -5.91
C GLU A 485 -23.10 -34.82 -6.61
N GLY A 486 -22.15 -35.35 -5.84
CA GLY A 486 -20.82 -35.75 -6.32
C GLY A 486 -19.72 -34.70 -6.13
N ILE A 487 -20.05 -33.46 -5.76
CA ILE A 487 -19.05 -32.45 -5.38
C ILE A 487 -18.66 -32.60 -3.91
N SER A 488 -17.36 -32.60 -3.63
CA SER A 488 -16.84 -32.71 -2.26
C SER A 488 -17.20 -31.48 -1.41
N GLY A 489 -17.45 -31.68 -0.12
CA GLY A 489 -17.71 -30.60 0.83
C GLY A 489 -19.12 -30.00 0.80
N ILE A 490 -19.99 -30.41 -0.13
CA ILE A 490 -21.38 -29.94 -0.14
C ILE A 490 -22.16 -30.52 1.04
N ILE A 491 -23.02 -29.70 1.65
CA ILE A 491 -23.97 -30.12 2.67
C ILE A 491 -25.32 -29.47 2.44
N ASN A 492 -26.39 -30.16 2.85
CA ASN A 492 -27.74 -29.61 2.73
C ASN A 492 -27.93 -28.49 3.76
N GLY A 493 -28.02 -27.25 3.28
CA GLY A 493 -28.24 -26.06 4.09
C GLY A 493 -29.69 -25.87 4.54
N GLY A 494 -30.63 -26.68 4.06
CA GLY A 494 -32.05 -26.45 4.25
C GLY A 494 -32.58 -25.34 3.34
N THR A 495 -33.85 -24.95 3.52
CA THR A 495 -34.52 -23.97 2.67
C THR A 495 -33.98 -22.54 2.82
N LEU A 496 -33.30 -22.23 3.92
CA LEU A 496 -32.65 -20.93 4.15
C LEU A 496 -31.61 -20.61 3.08
N HIS A 497 -30.97 -21.65 2.53
CA HIS A 497 -29.91 -21.52 1.55
C HIS A 497 -30.42 -21.71 0.12
N ASP A 498 -31.74 -21.71 -0.14
CA ASP A 498 -32.28 -21.81 -1.50
C ASP A 498 -32.01 -20.54 -2.35
N SER A 499 -31.63 -19.44 -1.71
CA SER A 499 -31.37 -18.16 -2.36
C SER A 499 -29.89 -17.78 -2.49
N HIS A 500 -29.00 -18.49 -1.79
CA HIS A 500 -27.57 -18.16 -1.72
C HIS A 500 -26.72 -19.40 -1.37
N LEU A 501 -25.47 -19.38 -1.84
CA LEU A 501 -24.42 -20.29 -1.41
C LEU A 501 -23.76 -19.75 -0.15
N HIS A 502 -23.49 -20.63 0.81
CA HIS A 502 -22.78 -20.29 2.05
C HIS A 502 -21.50 -21.12 2.19
N THR A 503 -20.39 -20.45 2.45
CA THR A 503 -19.05 -21.05 2.59
C THR A 503 -18.68 -21.28 4.05
N GLU A 504 -18.02 -22.40 4.34
CA GLU A 504 -17.57 -22.79 5.69
C GLU A 504 -16.23 -23.54 5.62
N ASN A 505 -15.63 -23.74 6.79
CA ASN A 505 -14.47 -24.62 6.99
C ASN A 505 -13.29 -24.26 6.08
N PHE A 506 -12.91 -22.98 6.05
CA PHE A 506 -11.68 -22.55 5.41
C PHE A 506 -10.46 -23.15 6.13
N ASP A 507 -9.52 -23.74 5.38
CA ASP A 507 -8.30 -24.30 5.94
C ASP A 507 -7.23 -23.21 6.13
N PHE A 508 -7.19 -22.64 7.32
CA PHE A 508 -6.20 -21.63 7.71
C PHE A 508 -4.75 -22.15 7.69
N ASN A 509 -4.54 -23.47 7.80
CA ASN A 509 -3.19 -24.04 7.77
C ASN A 509 -2.60 -24.11 6.36
N ALA A 510 -3.44 -23.95 5.33
CA ALA A 510 -3.01 -23.90 3.94
C ALA A 510 -2.29 -22.58 3.59
N ILE A 511 -2.46 -21.54 4.42
CA ILE A 511 -1.78 -20.25 4.22
C ILE A 511 -0.33 -20.34 4.72
N LYS A 512 0.61 -20.25 3.79
CA LYS A 512 2.03 -20.21 4.15
C LYS A 512 2.42 -18.79 4.56
N VAL A 513 2.82 -18.60 5.81
CA VAL A 513 3.34 -17.31 6.27
C VAL A 513 4.83 -17.21 5.91
N ILE A 514 5.20 -16.13 5.23
CA ILE A 514 6.57 -15.80 4.82
C ILE A 514 6.97 -14.51 5.55
N GLY A 515 7.96 -14.59 6.43
CA GLY A 515 8.38 -13.47 7.28
C GLY A 515 9.07 -13.98 8.54
N GLN A 516 9.54 -13.10 9.43
CA GLN A 516 10.20 -13.52 10.67
C GLN A 516 9.22 -14.15 11.67
N PHE A 517 9.01 -15.46 11.52
CA PHE A 517 8.78 -16.41 12.61
C PHE A 517 9.59 -17.71 12.43
N GLU A 518 10.53 -17.76 11.49
CA GLU A 518 11.59 -18.77 11.52
C GLU A 518 12.68 -18.31 12.48
N ASN A 519 12.70 -18.88 13.70
CA ASN A 519 13.67 -18.76 14.79
C ASN A 519 13.25 -17.95 16.02
N LEU A 520 12.29 -18.46 16.79
CA LEU A 520 12.37 -18.42 18.26
C LEU A 520 11.81 -19.74 18.82
N ASN A 521 12.74 -20.66 19.13
CA ASN A 521 12.50 -21.79 20.04
C ASN A 521 12.43 -21.28 21.48
#